data_AF-A0A2W6BRQ3-F1
#
_entry.id   AF-A0A2W6BRQ3-F1
#
_cell.length_a   1.000
_cell.length_b   1.000
_cell.length_c   1.000
_cell.angle_alpha   90.00
_cell.angle_beta   90.00
_cell.angle_gamma   90.00
#
_symmetry.space_group_name_H-M   'P 1'
#
loop_
_entity.id
_entity.type
_entity.pdbx_description
1 polymer ?
#
loop_
_entity_poly.entity_id
_entity_poly.type
_entity_poly.pdbx_seq_one_letter_code
_entity_poly.pdbx_strand_id
1 'polypeptide(L)' 'NFYVNDKPTGAVVGQQPFGGGRASGTNDKAGSMLNLLRWISPRAIKETFVPPTDHRYPHMG' A
#
# COMPACT_ATOMS: atom_id res chain seq x y z
N ASN A 1 3.18 -15.03 9.50
CA ASN A 1 2.25 -16.08 9.02
C ASN A 1 2.02 -17.06 10.15
N PHE A 2 0.77 -17.41 10.40
CA PHE A 2 0.37 -18.36 11.44
C PHE A 2 -0.45 -19.46 10.76
N TYR A 3 -0.20 -20.72 11.14
CA TYR A 3 -0.78 -21.90 10.51
C TYR A 3 -1.44 -22.76 11.60
N VAL A 4 -2.57 -23.39 11.30
CA VAL A 4 -3.33 -24.23 12.23
C VAL A 4 -3.39 -25.65 11.65
N ASN A 5 -2.90 -26.64 12.41
CA ASN A 5 -2.88 -28.07 12.03
C ASN A 5 -2.17 -28.41 10.70
N ASP A 6 -1.28 -27.53 10.24
CA ASP A 6 -0.48 -27.71 9.02
C ASP A 6 0.94 -27.17 9.23
N LYS A 7 1.88 -27.61 8.40
CA LYS A 7 3.28 -27.17 8.47
C LYS A 7 3.40 -25.66 8.19
N PRO A 8 4.25 -24.91 8.90
CA PRO A 8 4.35 -23.46 8.77
C PRO A 8 5.23 -22.99 7.59
N THR A 9 5.27 -23.74 6.49
CA THR A 9 6.17 -23.55 5.35
C THR A 9 5.45 -23.75 4.03
N GLY A 10 6.00 -23.24 2.92
CA GLY A 10 5.46 -23.50 1.57
C GLY A 10 4.31 -22.57 1.19
N ALA A 11 4.47 -21.26 1.43
CA ALA A 11 3.52 -20.26 0.98
C ALA A 11 3.37 -20.30 -0.55
N VAL A 12 2.12 -20.36 -1.02
CA VAL A 12 1.77 -20.34 -2.44
C VAL A 12 1.47 -18.90 -2.86
N VAL A 13 2.06 -18.46 -3.97
CA VAL A 13 1.86 -17.11 -4.54
C VAL A 13 0.37 -16.85 -4.73
N GLY A 14 -0.12 -15.71 -4.21
CA GLY A 14 -1.53 -15.30 -4.32
C GLY A 14 -2.50 -15.94 -3.32
N GLN A 15 -2.07 -16.91 -2.50
CA GLN A 15 -2.93 -17.52 -1.47
C GLN A 15 -2.47 -17.16 -0.06
N GLN A 16 -1.17 -17.33 0.23
CA GLN A 16 -0.57 -16.94 1.52
C GLN A 16 0.61 -16.02 1.24
N PRO A 17 0.40 -14.70 1.06
CA PRO A 17 1.50 -13.77 0.92
C PRO A 17 2.60 -14.02 1.96
N PHE A 18 3.86 -14.01 1.53
CA PHE A 18 4.96 -14.19 2.47
C PHE A 18 4.93 -13.06 3.49
N GLY A 19 4.74 -13.41 4.76
CA GLY A 19 4.75 -12.45 5.84
C GLY A 19 6.09 -12.43 6.56
N GLY A 20 6.33 -11.36 7.31
CA GLY A 20 7.42 -11.29 8.26
C GLY A 20 7.66 -9.87 8.75
N GLY A 21 7.39 -9.66 10.04
CA GLY A 21 7.73 -8.46 10.79
C GLY A 21 8.77 -8.73 11.89
N ARG A 22 8.98 -7.78 12.80
CA ARG A 22 10.06 -7.81 13.82
C ARG A 22 11.43 -7.92 13.13
N ALA A 23 12.34 -8.76 13.60
CA ALA A 23 13.67 -8.94 13.00
C ALA A 23 13.66 -9.55 11.59
N SER A 24 12.50 -10.02 11.08
CA SER A 24 12.40 -10.67 9.77
C SER A 24 12.08 -9.73 8.59
N GLY A 25 12.05 -8.40 8.85
CA GLY A 25 11.93 -7.37 7.82
C GLY A 25 10.63 -6.54 7.88
N THR A 26 10.29 -5.94 6.74
CA THR A 26 9.35 -4.80 6.59
C THR A 26 7.93 -5.18 6.16
N ASN A 27 7.65 -6.48 6.01
CA ASN A 27 6.32 -7.04 5.69
C ASN A 27 5.70 -6.64 4.33
N ASP A 28 6.50 -6.09 3.43
CA ASP A 28 6.23 -5.71 2.02
C ASP A 28 6.76 -6.77 1.03
N LYS A 29 6.72 -8.05 1.42
CA LYS A 29 7.47 -9.13 0.78
C LYS A 29 6.84 -9.64 -0.53
N ALA A 30 7.69 -10.27 -1.34
CA ALA A 30 7.33 -10.93 -2.60
C ALA A 30 6.13 -11.89 -2.43
N GLY A 31 5.29 -11.95 -3.47
CA GLY A 31 4.03 -12.70 -3.44
C GLY A 31 2.79 -11.87 -3.03
N SER A 32 2.97 -10.57 -2.75
CA SER A 32 1.89 -9.59 -2.57
C SER A 32 2.05 -8.40 -3.52
N MET A 33 0.97 -7.66 -3.76
CA MET A 33 1.02 -6.40 -4.52
C MET A 33 1.90 -5.34 -3.85
N LEU A 34 2.06 -5.39 -2.52
CA LEU A 34 2.87 -4.42 -1.77
C LEU A 34 4.35 -4.46 -2.18
N ASN A 35 4.88 -5.63 -2.54
CA ASN A 35 6.25 -5.74 -3.06
C ASN A 35 6.42 -5.00 -4.39
N LEU A 36 5.38 -4.97 -5.24
CA LEU A 36 5.43 -4.23 -6.50
C LEU A 36 5.44 -2.72 -6.24
N LEU A 37 4.72 -2.26 -5.21
CA LEU A 37 4.70 -0.85 -4.83
C LEU A 37 6.07 -0.32 -4.35
N ARG A 38 6.98 -1.20 -3.93
CA ARG A 38 8.34 -0.80 -3.51
C ARG A 38 9.24 -0.33 -4.64
N TRP A 39 8.93 -0.74 -5.87
CA TRP A 39 9.74 -0.45 -7.06
C TRP A 39 9.16 0.67 -7.92
N ILE A 40 8.07 1.30 -7.46
CA ILE A 40 7.45 2.44 -8.12
C ILE A 40 7.43 3.65 -7.19
N SER A 41 7.46 4.85 -7.78
CA SER A 41 7.21 6.11 -7.09
C SER A 41 5.88 6.68 -7.60
N PRO A 42 4.76 6.48 -6.88
CA PRO A 42 3.45 6.91 -7.37
C PRO A 42 3.34 8.44 -7.41
N ARG A 43 2.71 8.96 -8.46
CA ARG A 43 2.39 10.39 -8.63
C ARG A 43 0.89 10.57 -8.83
N ALA A 44 0.28 11.41 -8.02
CA ALA A 44 -1.09 11.88 -8.25
C ALA A 44 -1.09 13.13 -9.12
N ILE A 45 -2.03 13.22 -10.07
CA ILE A 45 -2.25 14.39 -10.94
C ILE A 45 -3.72 14.79 -10.77
N LYS A 46 -3.97 16.08 -10.54
CA LYS A 46 -5.31 16.66 -10.43
C LYS A 46 -5.45 17.78 -11.45
N GLU A 47 -6.54 17.77 -12.20
CA GLU A 47 -6.99 18.86 -13.05
C GLU A 47 -8.29 19.43 -12.48
N THR A 48 -8.40 20.76 -12.40
CA THR A 48 -9.64 21.44 -11.97
C THR A 48 -10.16 22.24 -13.15
N PHE A 49 -11.27 21.84 -13.75
CA PHE A 49 -11.79 22.47 -14.97
C PHE A 49 -12.28 23.91 -14.76
N VAL A 50 -12.72 24.23 -13.54
CA VAL A 50 -13.15 25.58 -13.16
C VAL A 50 -12.46 25.94 -11.84
N PRO A 51 -11.21 26.46 -11.86
CA PRO A 51 -10.51 26.82 -10.63
C PRO A 51 -11.13 28.06 -9.98
N PRO A 52 -11.08 28.17 -8.64
CA PRO A 52 -11.48 29.40 -7.95
C PRO A 52 -10.67 30.60 -8.47
N THR A 53 -11.35 31.72 -8.68
CA THR A 53 -10.73 32.98 -9.14
C THR A 53 -10.49 33.96 -7.99
N ASP A 54 -11.01 33.68 -6.80
CA ASP A 54 -10.78 34.43 -5.55
C ASP A 54 -10.25 33.47 -4.47
N HIS A 55 -9.38 34.00 -3.61
CA HIS A 55 -8.75 33.29 -2.50
C HIS A 55 -9.55 33.37 -1.20
N ARG A 56 -10.51 34.28 -1.10
CA ARG A 56 -11.34 34.48 0.10
C ARG A 56 -12.33 33.34 0.27
N TYR A 57 -12.56 32.97 1.52
CA TYR A 57 -13.51 31.91 1.89
C TYR A 57 -14.80 32.50 2.49
N PRO A 58 -15.95 31.81 2.38
CA PRO A 58 -17.24 32.31 2.88
C PRO A 58 -17.31 32.69 4.36
N HIS A 59 -16.40 32.22 5.20
CA HIS A 59 -16.37 32.54 6.63
C HIS A 59 -15.62 33.84 6.97
N MET A 60 -15.08 34.55 5.97
CA MET A 60 -14.26 35.74 6.17
C MET A 60 -15.04 37.07 6.18
N GLY A 61 -16.37 37.04 5.98
CA GLY A 61 -17.23 38.23 6.05
C GLY A 61 -18.33 38.26 5.00
#